data_AF-S4PGN4-F1
#
_entry.id   AF-S4PGN4-F1
#
_cell.length_a   1.000
_cell.length_b   1.000
_cell.length_c   1.000
_cell.angle_alpha   90.00
_cell.angle_beta   90.00
_cell.angle_gamma   90.00
#
_symmetry.space_group_name_H-M   'P 1'
#
loop_
_entity.id
_entity.type
_entity.pdbx_description
1 polymer ?
#
loop_
_entity_poly.entity_id
_entity_poly.type
_entity_poly.pdbx_seq_one_letter_code
_entity_poly.pdbx_strand_id
1 'polypeptide(L)'
;YEYVDSQPTLEQKEIFIKEYLKHYHTNLSEDKNHVHDPSIDEINQLLYEVEAFTLATHLLWCLWSIVNASKSQIPFGYWEFALCRLEHYMRLKQEILKKDKFGFPQKRKICEVDI
;
A
#
# COMPACT_ATOMS: atom_id res chain seq x y z
N TYR A 1 -17.91 6.85 7.23
CA TYR A 1 -16.71 7.43 6.60
C TYR A 1 -15.51 6.70 7.19
N GLU A 2 -14.63 6.19 6.33
CA GLU A 2 -13.61 5.16 6.61
C GLU A 2 -12.90 5.33 7.97
N TYR A 3 -12.95 4.30 8.83
CA TYR A 3 -12.25 4.30 10.11
C TYR A 3 -10.74 4.19 9.84
N VAL A 4 -10.00 5.26 10.18
CA VAL A 4 -8.52 5.27 10.09
C VAL A 4 -7.91 4.10 10.89
N ASP A 5 -8.60 3.64 11.94
CA ASP A 5 -8.26 2.47 12.76
C ASP A 5 -8.36 1.12 12.03
N SER A 6 -8.85 1.08 10.79
CA SER A 6 -8.92 -0.15 9.98
C SER A 6 -7.77 -0.29 8.98
N GLN A 7 -6.81 0.64 8.95
CA GLN A 7 -5.60 0.46 8.14
C GLN A 7 -4.70 -0.62 8.73
N PRO A 8 -4.05 -1.44 7.89
CA PRO A 8 -3.12 -2.43 8.41
C PRO A 8 -1.95 -1.75 9.12
N THR A 9 -1.58 -2.27 10.29
CA THR A 9 -0.41 -1.82 11.05
C THR A 9 0.86 -2.06 10.24
N LEU A 10 1.98 -1.44 10.65
CA LEU A 10 3.26 -1.69 10.00
C LEU A 10 3.63 -3.19 10.05
N GLU A 11 3.45 -3.81 11.21
CA GLU A 11 3.66 -5.25 11.41
C GLU A 11 2.81 -6.10 10.47
N GLN A 12 1.52 -5.78 10.32
CA GLN A 12 0.64 -6.51 9.40
C GLN A 12 1.08 -6.36 7.94
N LYS A 13 1.54 -5.16 7.53
CA LYS A 13 2.08 -4.93 6.19
C LYS A 13 3.38 -5.71 5.97
N GLU A 14 4.27 -5.73 6.96
CA GLU A 14 5.53 -6.47 6.92
C GLU A 14 5.30 -7.97 6.78
N ILE A 15 4.38 -8.54 7.57
CA ILE A 15 3.98 -9.96 7.49
C ILE A 15 3.47 -10.28 6.08
N PHE A 16 2.55 -9.46 5.56
CA PHE A 16 1.99 -9.66 4.22
C PHE A 16 3.07 -9.60 3.13
N ILE A 17 3.94 -8.59 3.17
CA ILE A 17 5.02 -8.41 2.19
C ILE A 17 6.04 -9.53 2.27
N LYS A 18 6.43 -9.95 3.48
CA LYS A 18 7.35 -11.08 3.69
C LYS A 18 6.80 -12.34 3.03
N GLU A 19 5.53 -12.65 3.29
CA GLU A 19 4.91 -13.86 2.72
C GLU A 19 4.70 -13.76 1.21
N TYR A 20 4.29 -12.58 0.72
CA TYR A 20 4.21 -12.30 -0.71
C TYR A 20 5.55 -12.53 -1.43
N LEU A 21 6.65 -11.96 -0.91
CA LEU A 21 7.97 -12.07 -1.52
C LEU A 21 8.50 -13.52 -1.50
N LYS A 22 8.31 -14.25 -0.38
CA LYS A 22 8.63 -15.68 -0.30
C LYS A 22 7.97 -16.47 -1.42
N HIS A 23 6.65 -16.32 -1.58
CA HIS A 23 5.90 -17.00 -2.63
C HIS A 23 6.30 -16.53 -4.03
N TYR A 24 6.52 -15.23 -4.21
CA TYR A 24 6.92 -14.65 -5.49
C TYR A 24 8.26 -15.23 -5.97
N HIS A 25 9.29 -15.24 -5.11
CA HIS A 25 10.60 -15.80 -5.45
C HIS A 25 10.57 -17.32 -5.63
N THR A 26 9.84 -18.05 -4.79
CA THR A 26 9.68 -19.50 -4.93
C THR A 26 9.08 -19.87 -6.30
N ASN A 27 8.08 -19.10 -6.76
CA ASN A 27 7.45 -19.31 -8.06
C ASN A 27 8.34 -18.92 -9.25
N LEU A 28 9.30 -18.03 -9.06
CA LEU A 28 10.29 -17.66 -10.09
C LEU A 28 11.49 -18.62 -10.14
N SER A 29 11.80 -19.29 -9.04
CA SER A 29 12.92 -20.22 -8.95
C SER A 29 12.66 -21.53 -9.71
N GLU A 30 13.68 -22.05 -10.40
CA GLU A 30 13.63 -23.38 -11.01
C GLU A 30 13.63 -24.50 -9.94
N ASP A 31 14.30 -24.24 -8.81
CA ASP A 31 14.33 -25.13 -7.64
C ASP A 31 13.23 -24.77 -6.65
N LYS A 32 12.06 -25.39 -6.84
CA LYS A 32 10.87 -25.19 -5.99
C LYS A 32 11.05 -25.65 -4.53
N ASN A 33 12.13 -26.37 -4.21
CA ASN A 33 12.40 -26.80 -2.84
C ASN A 33 13.23 -25.77 -2.07
N HIS A 34 13.78 -24.76 -2.74
CA HIS A 34 14.53 -23.69 -2.10
C HIS A 34 13.58 -22.56 -1.67
N VAL A 35 13.37 -22.44 -0.35
CA VAL A 35 12.59 -21.34 0.22
C VAL A 35 13.47 -20.10 0.32
N HIS A 36 13.16 -19.07 -0.46
CA HIS A 36 13.85 -17.78 -0.39
C HIS A 36 13.21 -16.92 0.71
N ASP A 37 13.90 -16.75 1.84
CA ASP A 37 13.49 -15.77 2.86
C ASP A 37 13.91 -14.36 2.41
N PRO A 38 12.96 -13.43 2.18
CA PRO A 38 13.27 -12.09 1.71
C PRO A 38 14.05 -11.30 2.76
N SER A 39 15.02 -10.54 2.29
CA SER A 39 15.82 -9.65 3.14
C SER A 39 15.00 -8.48 3.66
N ILE A 40 15.47 -7.89 4.77
CA ILE A 40 14.88 -6.67 5.35
C ILE A 40 14.89 -5.51 4.34
N ASP A 41 15.91 -5.42 3.50
CA ASP A 41 16.02 -4.35 2.50
C ASP A 41 14.94 -4.50 1.41
N GLU A 42 14.64 -5.72 0.95
CA GLU A 42 13.55 -6.00 -0.02
C GLU A 42 12.17 -5.68 0.54
N ILE A 43 11.91 -6.07 1.80
CA ILE A 43 10.64 -5.76 2.49
C ILE A 43 10.45 -4.24 2.58
N ASN A 44 11.49 -3.51 3.00
CA ASN A 44 11.46 -2.05 3.11
C ASN A 44 11.27 -1.37 1.75
N GLN A 45 11.90 -1.88 0.70
CA GLN A 45 11.73 -1.35 -0.65
C GLN A 45 10.27 -1.51 -1.11
N LEU A 46 9.68 -2.70 -0.93
CA LEU A 46 8.28 -2.92 -1.35
C LEU A 46 7.31 -2.09 -0.51
N LEU A 47 7.55 -1.91 0.79
CA LEU A 47 6.77 -0.99 1.63
C LEU A 47 6.78 0.44 1.10
N TYR A 48 7.95 0.92 0.65
CA TYR A 48 8.08 2.25 0.07
C TYR A 48 7.30 2.39 -1.24
N GLU A 49 7.41 1.39 -2.12
CA GLU A 49 6.63 1.34 -3.36
C GLU A 49 5.12 1.35 -3.08
N VAL A 50 4.65 0.54 -2.11
CA VAL A 50 3.25 0.52 -1.69
C VAL A 50 2.77 1.89 -1.20
N GLU A 51 3.58 2.63 -0.45
CA GLU A 51 3.25 3.98 -0.01
C GLU A 51 3.05 4.94 -1.20
N ALA A 52 3.95 4.89 -2.19
CA ALA A 52 3.83 5.68 -3.41
C ALA A 52 2.59 5.31 -4.24
N PHE A 53 2.32 4.02 -4.42
CA PHE A 53 1.16 3.53 -5.18
C PHE A 53 -0.18 3.76 -4.47
N THR A 54 -0.18 3.95 -3.15
CA THR A 54 -1.39 4.32 -2.40
C THR A 54 -1.97 5.64 -2.92
N LEU A 55 -1.12 6.63 -3.25
CA LEU A 55 -1.57 7.88 -3.87
C LEU A 55 -2.25 7.64 -5.22
N ALA A 56 -1.57 6.91 -6.11
CA ALA A 56 -2.10 6.60 -7.44
C ALA A 56 -3.45 5.87 -7.33
N THR A 57 -3.57 4.95 -6.38
CA THR A 57 -4.79 4.19 -6.11
C THR A 57 -5.94 5.08 -5.64
N HIS A 58 -5.72 6.04 -4.75
CA HIS A 58 -6.77 6.98 -4.37
C HIS A 58 -7.24 7.84 -5.55
N LEU A 59 -6.31 8.38 -6.34
CA LEU A 59 -6.64 9.20 -7.51
C LEU A 59 -7.40 8.40 -8.58
N LEU A 60 -6.95 7.18 -8.88
CA LEU A 60 -7.59 6.28 -9.84
C LEU A 60 -9.04 6.02 -9.47
N TRP A 61 -9.30 5.64 -8.22
CA TRP A 61 -10.67 5.34 -7.76
C TRP A 61 -11.55 6.59 -7.64
N CYS A 62 -10.98 7.75 -7.35
CA CYS A 62 -11.69 9.03 -7.44
C CYS A 62 -12.20 9.28 -8.88
N LEU A 63 -11.30 9.19 -9.87
CA LEU A 63 -11.64 9.40 -11.27
C LEU A 63 -12.63 8.35 -11.79
N TRP A 64 -12.41 7.08 -11.46
CA TRP A 64 -13.33 6.00 -11.77
C TRP A 64 -14.74 6.33 -11.25
N SER A 65 -14.84 6.84 -10.03
CA SER A 65 -16.12 7.17 -9.42
C SER A 65 -16.82 8.35 -10.11
N ILE A 66 -16.09 9.43 -10.40
CA ILE A 66 -16.63 10.61 -11.11
C ILE A 66 -17.17 10.21 -12.49
N VAL A 67 -16.41 9.41 -13.24
CA VAL A 67 -16.83 8.96 -14.59
C VAL A 67 -18.07 8.07 -14.51
N ASN A 68 -18.19 7.25 -13.46
CA ASN A 68 -19.31 6.32 -13.31
C ASN A 68 -20.55 6.96 -12.68
N ALA A 69 -20.45 8.12 -12.03
CA ALA A 69 -21.57 8.81 -11.40
C ALA A 69 -22.74 9.09 -12.36
N SER A 70 -22.47 9.28 -13.66
CA SER A 70 -23.49 9.51 -14.69
C SER A 70 -23.73 8.32 -15.62
N LYS A 71 -22.92 7.26 -15.53
CA LYS A 71 -22.92 6.15 -16.50
C LYS A 71 -23.37 4.82 -15.91
N SER A 72 -23.07 4.59 -14.63
CA SER A 72 -23.31 3.31 -14.00
C SER A 72 -24.76 3.20 -13.52
N GLN A 73 -25.31 2.00 -13.63
CA GLN A 73 -26.65 1.66 -13.12
C GLN A 73 -26.61 1.10 -11.69
N ILE A 74 -25.42 0.88 -11.13
CA ILE A 74 -25.26 0.34 -9.78
C ILE A 74 -25.65 1.45 -8.78
N PRO A 75 -26.57 1.20 -7.83
CA PRO A 75 -26.98 2.18 -6.83
C PRO A 75 -25.89 2.35 -5.77
N PHE A 76 -24.94 3.24 -6.06
CA PHE A 76 -23.76 3.50 -5.26
C PHE A 76 -23.52 5.01 -5.13
N GLY A 77 -23.05 5.46 -3.97
CA GLY A 77 -22.74 6.88 -3.69
C GLY A 77 -21.46 7.33 -4.38
N TYR A 78 -21.50 7.51 -5.71
CA TYR A 78 -20.31 7.82 -6.50
C TYR A 78 -19.68 9.16 -6.15
N TRP A 79 -20.48 10.18 -5.84
CA TRP A 79 -19.96 11.51 -5.50
C TRP A 79 -19.31 11.52 -4.13
N GLU A 80 -19.96 10.88 -3.14
CA GLU A 80 -19.45 10.72 -1.79
C GLU A 80 -18.16 9.90 -1.78
N PHE A 81 -18.12 8.81 -2.57
CA PHE A 81 -16.93 8.01 -2.73
C PHE A 81 -15.81 8.80 -3.42
N ALA A 82 -16.10 9.53 -4.51
CA ALA A 82 -15.11 10.34 -5.21
C ALA A 82 -14.49 11.39 -4.27
N LEU A 83 -15.32 12.12 -3.53
CA LEU A 83 -14.88 13.12 -2.57
C LEU A 83 -13.97 12.52 -1.50
N CYS A 84 -14.41 11.42 -0.87
CA CYS A 84 -13.62 10.68 0.10
C CYS A 84 -12.24 10.30 -0.47
N ARG A 85 -12.20 9.68 -1.65
CA ARG A 85 -10.94 9.27 -2.29
C ARG A 85 -10.03 10.46 -2.61
N LEU A 86 -10.59 11.59 -3.02
CA LEU A 86 -9.83 12.82 -3.30
C LEU A 86 -9.22 13.41 -2.02
N GLU A 87 -9.99 13.48 -0.93
CA GLU A 87 -9.51 13.98 0.36
C GLU A 87 -8.34 13.12 0.88
N HIS A 88 -8.46 11.80 0.78
CA HIS A 88 -7.37 10.88 1.14
C HIS A 88 -6.12 11.07 0.28
N TYR A 89 -6.28 11.22 -1.04
CA TYR A 89 -5.16 11.54 -1.94
C TYR A 89 -4.45 12.83 -1.52
N MET A 90 -5.21 13.90 -1.26
CA MET A 90 -4.66 15.19 -0.89
C MET A 90 -3.92 15.13 0.45
N ARG A 91 -4.48 14.44 1.46
CA ARG A 91 -3.83 14.24 2.76
C ARG A 91 -2.51 13.48 2.63
N LEU A 92 -2.54 12.31 1.98
CA LEU A 92 -1.35 11.47 1.80
C LEU A 92 -0.26 12.19 1.00
N LYS A 93 -0.66 12.97 -0.01
CA LYS A 93 0.29 13.74 -0.83
C LYS A 93 1.05 14.76 0.03
N GLN A 94 0.36 15.42 0.96
CA GLN A 94 1.00 16.34 1.90
C GLN A 94 1.95 15.61 2.87
N GLU A 95 1.58 14.42 3.35
CA GLU A 95 2.42 13.61 4.25
C GLU A 95 3.72 13.16 3.56
N ILE A 96 3.62 12.64 2.33
CA ILE A 96 4.79 12.18 1.56
C ILE A 96 5.71 13.35 1.21
N LEU A 97 5.16 14.49 0.75
CA LEU A 97 5.96 15.68 0.46
C LEU A 97 6.65 16.26 1.70
N LYS A 98 6.07 16.10 2.89
CA LYS A 98 6.73 16.46 4.15
C LYS A 98 7.89 15.50 4.43
N LYS A 99 7.69 14.18 4.31
CA LYS A 99 8.74 13.17 4.52
C LYS A 99 9.95 13.40 3.62
N ASP A 100 9.72 13.71 2.34
CA ASP A 100 10.78 13.97 1.36
C ASP A 100 11.66 15.17 1.74
N LYS A 101 11.06 16.23 2.32
CA LYS A 101 11.77 17.45 2.74
C LYS A 101 12.69 17.27 3.96
N PHE A 102 12.47 16.25 4.79
CA PHE A 102 13.23 16.04 6.02
C PHE A 102 14.33 14.96 5.91
N GLY A 103 14.47 14.31 4.75
CA GLY A 103 15.43 13.21 4.57
C GLY A 103 15.03 11.94 5.33
N PHE A 104 15.51 10.79 4.87
CA PHE A 104 15.07 9.48 5.34
C PHE A 104 15.64 9.12 6.72
N PRO A 105 14.83 8.65 7.69
CA PRO A 105 15.35 7.90 8.82
C PRO A 105 15.85 6.52 8.37
N GLN A 106 17.04 6.20 8.85
CA GLN A 106 17.91 5.07 8.55
C GLN A 106 17.30 3.69 8.89
N LYS A 107 17.86 2.63 8.24
CA LYS A 107 17.50 1.21 8.30
C LYS A 107 16.78 0.80 9.60
N ARG A 108 15.51 0.43 9.49
CA ARG A 108 14.69 -0.05 10.61
C ARG A 108 14.96 -1.55 10.83
N LYS A 109 15.14 -1.96 12.08
CA LYS A 109 15.11 -3.37 12.46
C LYS A 109 13.65 -3.82 12.47
N ILE A 110 13.30 -4.82 11.66
CA ILE A 110 12.00 -5.48 11.72
C ILE A 110 11.90 -6.15 13.10
N CYS A 111 10.72 -6.15 13.72
CA CYS A 111 10.49 -6.96 14.90
C CYS A 111 10.74 -8.43 14.54
N GLU A 112 11.76 -9.05 15.11
CA GLU A 112 11.92 -10.51 15.04
C GLU A 112 10.68 -11.11 15.70
N VAL A 113 9.77 -11.64 14.87
CA VAL A 113 8.69 -12.49 15.35
C VAL A 113 9.23 -13.90 15.27
N ASP A 114 9.48 -14.50 16.43
CA ASP A 114 9.63 -15.95 16.58
C ASP A 114 8.32 -16.59 16.10
N ILE A 115 8.31 -17.13 14.88
CA ILE A 115 7.25 -17.99 14.34
C ILE A 115 7.80 -19.41 14.28
#